data_AF-A0A7X6L396-F1
#
_entry.id   AF-A0A7X6L396-F1
#
_cell.length_a   1.000
_cell.length_b   1.000
_cell.length_c   1.000
_cell.angle_alpha   90.00
_cell.angle_beta   90.00
_cell.angle_gamma   90.00
#
_symmetry.space_group_name_H-M   'P 1'
#
loop_
_entity.id
_entity.type
_entity.pdbx_description
1 polymer ?
#
loop_
_entity_poly.entity_id
_entity_poly.type
_entity_poly.pdbx_seq_one_letter_code
_entity_poly.pdbx_strand_id
1 'polypeptide(L)'
;MRSRRRRIGSDGAAPSKAVEDLRSSLSDLLDRISGCDIDLEDRQLVEETTRRAAVEAAKDRPNRIVLTGVLHAVGESVAGVASLATAVMASKDAVEAVFR
;
A
#
# COMPACT_ATOMS: atom_id res chain seq x y z
N MET A 1 -28.43 3.97 -42.90
CA MET A 1 -28.52 4.51 -41.52
C MET A 1 -27.87 3.52 -40.57
N ARG A 2 -26.64 3.76 -40.11
CA ARG A 2 -26.29 4.11 -38.71
C ARG A 2 -27.14 3.28 -37.72
N SER A 3 -26.58 2.32 -37.00
CA SER A 3 -25.73 2.66 -35.84
C SER A 3 -24.86 1.47 -35.39
N ARG A 4 -23.54 1.68 -35.45
CA ARG A 4 -22.55 0.92 -34.68
C ARG A 4 -22.78 1.18 -33.20
N ARG A 5 -23.40 0.25 -32.47
CA ARG A 5 -23.29 0.21 -31.01
C ARG A 5 -21.91 -0.33 -30.67
N ARG A 6 -20.95 0.59 -30.51
CA ARG A 6 -19.74 0.32 -29.72
C ARG A 6 -20.21 0.02 -28.31
N ARG A 7 -20.30 -1.26 -27.93
CA ARG A 7 -20.15 -1.63 -26.53
C ARG A 7 -18.69 -1.35 -26.23
N ILE A 8 -18.49 -0.26 -25.50
CA ILE A 8 -17.26 0.06 -24.82
C ILE A 8 -17.00 -1.15 -23.94
N GLY A 9 -15.98 -1.94 -24.28
CA GLY A 9 -15.45 -2.92 -23.36
C GLY A 9 -15.07 -2.15 -22.11
N SER A 10 -15.71 -2.48 -21.00
CA SER A 10 -15.12 -2.24 -19.69
C SER A 10 -13.89 -3.11 -19.63
N ASP A 11 -12.80 -2.68 -20.29
CA ASP A 11 -11.46 -3.17 -19.98
C ASP A 11 -11.23 -2.72 -18.54
N GLY A 12 -11.56 -3.61 -17.59
CA GLY A 12 -10.94 -3.61 -16.29
C GLY A 12 -9.46 -3.79 -16.56
N ALA A 13 -8.76 -2.68 -16.79
CA ALA A 13 -7.33 -2.67 -16.96
C ALA A 13 -6.78 -3.37 -15.72
N ALA A 14 -6.14 -4.52 -15.93
CA ALA A 14 -5.46 -5.23 -14.86
C ALA A 14 -4.59 -4.19 -14.12
N PRO A 15 -4.60 -4.17 -12.78
CA PRO A 15 -3.75 -3.26 -12.03
C PRO A 15 -2.33 -3.39 -12.56
N SER A 16 -1.65 -2.25 -12.74
CA SER A 16 -0.26 -2.32 -13.19
C SER A 16 0.53 -3.18 -12.20
N LYS A 17 1.54 -3.90 -12.69
CA LYS A 17 2.41 -4.72 -11.83
C LYS A 17 2.91 -3.95 -10.60
N ALA A 18 3.23 -2.67 -10.77
CA ALA A 18 3.61 -1.78 -9.66
C ALA A 18 2.53 -1.65 -8.57
N VAL A 19 1.25 -1.58 -8.95
CA VAL A 19 0.13 -1.53 -7.99
C VAL A 19 -0.04 -2.86 -7.27
N GLU A 20 0.17 -3.99 -7.97
CA GLU A 20 0.17 -5.32 -7.35
C GLU A 20 1.32 -5.48 -6.36
N ASP A 21 2.53 -5.06 -6.74
CA ASP A 21 3.72 -5.08 -5.90
C ASP A 21 3.53 -4.21 -4.64
N LEU A 22 2.92 -3.02 -4.78
CA LEU A 22 2.55 -2.16 -3.65
C LEU A 22 1.56 -2.84 -2.70
N ARG A 23 0.51 -3.47 -3.24
CA ARG A 23 -0.49 -4.17 -2.42
C ARG A 23 0.13 -5.34 -1.66
N SER A 24 0.99 -6.12 -2.32
CA SER A 24 1.71 -7.22 -1.68
C SER A 24 2.60 -6.72 -0.55
N SER A 25 3.37 -5.65 -0.80
CA SER A 25 4.28 -5.06 0.19
C SER A 25 3.53 -4.54 1.44
N LEU A 26 2.37 -3.90 1.24
CA LEU A 26 1.54 -3.42 2.35
C LEU A 26 0.90 -4.57 3.14
N SER A 27 0.51 -5.66 2.47
CA SER A 27 0.02 -6.88 3.13
C SER A 27 1.11 -7.53 3.97
N ASP A 28 2.32 -7.69 3.41
CA ASP A 28 3.47 -8.24 4.12
C ASP A 28 3.82 -7.39 5.35
N LEU A 29 3.72 -6.06 5.25
CA LEU A 29 3.92 -5.15 6.37
C LEU A 29 2.87 -5.37 7.46
N LEU A 30 1.59 -5.51 7.11
CA LEU A 30 0.52 -5.80 8.07
C LEU A 30 0.72 -7.14 8.78
N ASP A 31 1.10 -8.18 8.04
CA ASP A 31 1.33 -9.51 8.59
C ASP A 31 2.52 -9.50 9.56
N ARG A 32 3.58 -8.76 9.23
CA ARG A 32 4.74 -8.60 10.13
C ARG A 32 4.39 -7.80 11.39
N ILE A 33 3.63 -6.72 11.28
CA ILE A 33 3.20 -5.94 12.46
C ILE A 33 2.32 -6.82 13.36
N SER A 34 1.38 -7.57 12.75
CA SER A 34 0.44 -8.44 13.47
C SER A 34 1.11 -9.67 14.11
N GLY A 35 2.16 -10.20 13.48
CA GLY A 35 2.91 -11.37 13.95
C GLY A 35 4.13 -11.03 14.79
N CYS A 36 4.43 -9.75 15.00
CA CYS A 36 5.58 -9.31 15.78
C CYS A 36 5.31 -9.46 17.29
N ASP A 37 6.17 -10.21 17.98
CA ASP A 37 6.15 -10.35 19.44
C ASP A 37 6.83 -9.16 20.17
N ILE A 38 7.43 -8.23 19.42
CA ILE A 38 8.02 -7.01 19.99
C ILE A 38 6.89 -6.05 20.35
N ASP A 39 6.99 -5.48 21.55
CA ASP A 39 6.08 -4.44 22.02
C ASP A 39 6.33 -3.16 21.22
N LEU A 40 5.42 -2.87 20.30
CA LEU A 40 5.42 -1.62 19.54
C LEU A 40 4.61 -0.59 20.32
N GLU A 41 5.21 0.58 20.55
CA GLU A 41 4.47 1.73 21.03
C GLU A 41 3.31 2.02 20.05
N ASP A 42 2.10 2.11 20.59
CA ASP A 42 0.86 2.31 19.84
C ASP A 42 0.63 1.31 18.69
N ARG A 43 0.95 0.02 18.90
CA ARG A 43 0.72 -1.06 17.92
C ARG A 43 -0.62 -0.97 17.16
N GLN A 44 -1.72 -0.73 17.87
CA GLN A 44 -3.05 -0.60 17.25
C GLN A 44 -3.12 0.55 16.24
N LEU A 45 -2.50 1.70 16.56
CA LEU A 45 -2.40 2.84 15.66
C LEU A 45 -1.57 2.50 14.43
N VAL A 46 -0.45 1.79 14.62
CA VAL A 46 0.42 1.36 13.51
C VAL A 46 -0.34 0.42 12.57
N GLU A 47 -0.99 -0.62 13.10
CA GLU A 47 -1.80 -1.56 12.32
C GLU A 47 -2.93 -0.87 11.56
N GLU A 48 -3.68 0.03 12.22
CA GLU A 48 -4.76 0.79 11.59
C GLU A 48 -4.23 1.73 10.50
N THR A 49 -3.09 2.38 10.75
CA THR A 49 -2.47 3.30 9.79
C THR A 49 -1.96 2.54 8.57
N THR A 50 -1.33 1.38 8.74
CA THR A 50 -0.93 0.50 7.62
C THR A 50 -2.15 -0.03 6.87
N ARG A 51 -3.24 -0.38 7.56
CA ARG A 51 -4.50 -0.83 6.93
C ARG A 51 -5.09 0.25 6.04
N ARG A 52 -5.03 1.52 6.47
CA ARG A 52 -5.46 2.66 5.64
C ARG A 52 -4.64 2.81 4.36
N ALA A 53 -3.32 2.57 4.40
CA ALA A 53 -2.51 2.54 3.18
C ALA A 53 -2.94 1.39 2.25
N ALA A 54 -3.22 0.20 2.78
CA ALA A 54 -3.70 -0.92 1.96
C ALA A 54 -5.03 -0.59 1.27
N VAL A 55 -5.98 0.03 1.99
CA VAL A 55 -7.25 0.50 1.43
C VAL A 55 -7.03 1.59 0.38
N GLU A 56 -6.11 2.52 0.61
CA GLU A 56 -5.75 3.56 -0.37
C GLU A 56 -5.15 2.97 -1.65
N ALA A 57 -4.23 1.99 -1.53
CA ALA A 57 -3.62 1.29 -2.66
C ALA A 57 -4.60 0.39 -3.44
N ALA A 58 -5.72 0.01 -2.82
CA ALA A 58 -6.78 -0.77 -3.46
C ALA A 58 -7.69 0.07 -4.39
N LYS A 59 -7.64 1.40 -4.28
CA LYS A 59 -8.48 2.29 -5.10
C LYS A 59 -8.07 2.25 -6.57
N ASP A 60 -9.03 2.55 -7.45
CA ASP A 60 -8.78 2.72 -8.90
C ASP A 60 -7.73 3.80 -9.20
N ARG A 61 -7.65 4.82 -8.33
CA ARG A 61 -6.66 5.90 -8.37
C ARG A 61 -6.08 6.10 -6.97
N PRO A 62 -4.99 5.42 -6.62
CA PRO A 62 -4.33 5.60 -5.33
C PRO A 62 -3.80 7.02 -5.17
N ASN A 63 -3.90 7.57 -3.97
CA ASN A 63 -3.37 8.88 -3.62
C ASN A 63 -1.94 8.76 -3.08
N ARG A 64 -0.98 9.25 -3.87
CA ARG A 64 0.45 9.27 -3.49
C ARG A 64 0.71 9.95 -2.15
N ILE A 65 0.10 11.11 -1.91
CA ILE A 65 0.35 11.91 -0.71
C ILE A 65 -0.10 11.14 0.53
N VAL A 66 -1.25 10.50 0.47
CA VAL A 66 -1.78 9.66 1.56
C VAL A 66 -0.84 8.48 1.82
N LEU A 67 -0.46 7.75 0.76
CA LEU A 67 0.42 6.59 0.89
C LEU A 67 1.79 6.96 1.46
N THR A 68 2.42 8.02 0.96
CA THR A 68 3.72 8.49 1.47
C THR A 68 3.61 8.99 2.92
N GLY A 69 2.57 9.74 3.27
CA GLY A 69 2.36 10.22 4.64
C GLY A 69 2.15 9.07 5.64
N VAL A 70 1.33 8.08 5.25
CA VAL A 70 1.10 6.87 6.07
C VAL A 70 2.38 6.07 6.27
N LEU A 71 3.14 5.80 5.20
CA LEU A 71 4.40 5.05 5.29
C LEU A 71 5.50 5.81 6.05
N HIS A 72 5.44 7.14 6.08
CA HIS A 72 6.31 7.95 6.93
C HIS A 72 5.99 7.71 8.40
N ALA A 73 4.72 7.87 8.81
CA ALA A 73 4.28 7.68 10.19
C ALA A 73 4.56 6.24 10.69
N VAL A 74 4.21 5.22 9.89
CA VAL A 74 4.51 3.82 10.24
C VAL A 74 6.01 3.59 10.39
N GLY A 75 6.82 4.17 9.49
CA GLY A 75 8.28 4.04 9.54
C GLY A 75 8.89 4.62 10.81
N GLU A 76 8.38 5.75 11.30
CA GLU A 76 8.83 6.35 12.57
C GLU A 76 8.47 5.44 13.77
N SER A 77 7.24 4.91 13.80
CA SER A 77 6.77 4.05 14.90
C SER A 77 7.50 2.70 14.98
N VAL A 78 7.98 2.17 13.85
CA VAL A 78 8.63 0.85 13.80
C VAL A 78 10.15 0.92 13.59
N ALA A 79 10.76 2.11 13.65
CA ALA A 79 12.18 2.32 13.34
C ALA A 79 13.13 1.47 14.21
N GLY A 80 12.72 1.15 15.45
CA GLY A 80 13.49 0.30 16.37
C GLY A 80 13.47 -1.20 16.00
N VAL A 81 12.62 -1.62 15.06
CA VAL A 81 12.45 -3.01 14.66
C VAL A 81 12.94 -3.18 13.21
N ALA A 82 14.14 -3.71 13.04
CA ALA A 82 14.81 -3.79 11.74
C ALA A 82 13.96 -4.46 10.64
N SER A 83 13.28 -5.57 10.96
CA SER A 83 12.45 -6.30 10.00
C SER A 83 11.22 -5.51 9.51
N LEU A 84 10.67 -4.65 10.37
CA LEU A 84 9.55 -3.76 10.05
C LEU A 84 10.04 -2.54 9.28
N ALA A 85 11.17 -1.94 9.69
CA ALA A 85 11.81 -0.85 8.96
C ALA A 85 12.13 -1.25 7.50
N THR A 86 12.65 -2.47 7.28
CA THR A 86 12.87 -3.02 5.94
C THR A 86 11.56 -3.15 5.14
N ALA A 87 10.49 -3.64 5.74
CA ALA A 87 9.20 -3.77 5.07
C ALA A 87 8.62 -2.39 4.68
N VAL A 88 8.74 -1.39 5.56
CA VAL A 88 8.32 -0.01 5.26
C VAL A 88 9.11 0.58 4.09
N MET A 89 10.43 0.36 4.03
CA MET A 89 11.24 0.83 2.89
C MET A 89 10.80 0.17 1.58
N ALA A 90 10.57 -1.14 1.58
CA ALA A 90 10.05 -1.84 0.40
C ALA A 90 8.68 -1.29 -0.05
N SER A 91 7.80 -0.91 0.90
CA SER A 91 6.53 -0.27 0.57
C SER A 91 6.71 1.14 -0.02
N LYS A 92 7.69 1.92 0.47
CA LYS A 92 8.01 3.25 -0.08
C LYS A 92 8.51 3.13 -1.53
N ASP A 93 9.42 2.20 -1.80
CA ASP A 93 9.93 1.94 -3.16
C ASP A 93 8.80 1.53 -4.11
N ALA A 94 7.87 0.69 -3.65
CA ALA A 94 6.70 0.30 -4.43
C ALA A 94 5.76 1.47 -4.71
N VAL A 95 5.54 2.38 -3.74
CA VAL A 95 4.80 3.63 -3.98
C VAL A 95 5.48 4.45 -5.08
N GLU A 96 6.80 4.64 -5.01
CA GLU A 96 7.52 5.39 -6.05
C GLU A 96 7.38 4.75 -7.43
N ALA A 97 7.46 3.42 -7.53
CA ALA A 97 7.27 2.70 -8.78
C ALA A 97 5.87 2.87 -9.39
N VAL A 98 4.83 3.04 -8.57
CA VAL A 98 3.45 3.28 -9.03
C VAL A 98 3.28 4.67 -9.65
N PHE A 99 4.02 5.67 -9.16
CA PHE A 99 3.83 7.08 -9.55
C PHE A 99 4.97 7.66 -10.41
N ARG A 100 5.83 6.80 -10.93
CA ARG A 100 6.92 7.16 -11.85
C ARG A 100 6.45 7.17 -13.30
#